data_AF-A0A8I7BAG5-F1
#
_entry.id   AF-A0A8I7BAG5-F1
#
_cell.length_a   1.000
_cell.length_b   1.000
_cell.length_c   1.000
_cell.angle_alpha   90.00
_cell.angle_beta   90.00
_cell.angle_gamma   90.00
#
_symmetry.space_group_name_H-M   'P 1'
#
loop_
_entity.id
_entity.type
_entity.pdbx_description
1 polymer ?
#
loop_
_entity_poly.entity_id
_entity_poly.type
_entity_poly.pdbx_seq_one_letter_code
_entity_poly.pdbx_strand_id
1 'polypeptide(L)' 'MQLMDIVTAYLYGSLDSDIYMKVPGGISVPSNNAKRNIYCVKLNKSLYGLKQSGRMWYNRLSEFLLQKRLLQ' A
#
# COMPACT_ATOMS: atom_id res chain seq x y z
N MET A 1 25.83 -3.97 -15.45
CA MET A 1 24.48 -3.49 -15.04
C MET A 1 23.94 -4.49 -14.03
N GLN A 2 23.74 -4.09 -12.78
CA GLN A 2 23.12 -4.95 -11.76
C GLN A 2 21.64 -4.62 -11.66
N LEU A 3 20.80 -5.65 -11.71
CA LEU A 3 19.36 -5.54 -11.52
C LEU A 3 19.02 -6.01 -10.11
N MET A 4 18.07 -5.33 -9.48
CA MET A 4 17.57 -5.68 -8.16
C MET A 4 16.06 -5.81 -8.23
N ASP A 5 15.55 -6.94 -7.77
CA ASP A 5 14.12 -7.13 -7.54
C ASP A 5 13.83 -7.01 -6.04
N ILE A 6 12.81 -6.24 -5.69
CA ILE A 6 12.45 -5.93 -4.31
C ILE A 6 11.11 -6.59 -4.01
N VAL A 7 11.18 -7.63 -3.19
CA VAL A 7 9.99 -8.32 -2.69
C VAL A 7 9.11 -7.34 -1.93
N THR A 8 7.81 -7.36 -2.21
CA THR A 8 6.80 -6.50 -1.54
C THR A 8 6.97 -4.99 -1.73
N ALA A 9 7.69 -4.54 -2.77
CA ALA A 9 7.98 -3.12 -3.03
C ALA A 9 6.77 -2.17 -2.83
N TYR A 10 5.62 -2.50 -3.40
CA TYR A 10 4.43 -1.64 -3.32
C TYR A 10 3.84 -1.52 -1.92
N LEU A 11 4.05 -2.51 -1.04
CA LEU A 11 3.55 -2.47 0.33
C LEU A 11 4.30 -1.47 1.22
N TYR A 12 5.46 -0.99 0.77
CA TYR A 12 6.22 0.04 1.48
C TYR A 12 5.81 1.47 1.11
N GLY A 13 5.06 1.66 0.02
CA GLY A 13 4.55 2.96 -0.41
C GLY A 13 3.56 3.53 0.59
N SER A 14 3.81 4.75 1.06
CA SER A 14 2.81 5.52 1.81
C SER A 14 1.71 5.98 0.87
N LEU A 15 0.48 6.07 1.37
CA LEU A 15 -0.65 6.59 0.58
C LEU A 15 -0.68 8.12 0.67
N ASP A 16 -0.94 8.76 -0.46
CA ASP A 16 -1.16 10.20 -0.59
C ASP A 16 -2.59 10.62 -0.22
N SER A 17 -3.48 9.65 -0.05
CA SER A 17 -4.91 9.83 0.15
C SER A 17 -5.50 8.69 0.97
N ASP A 18 -6.61 8.97 1.65
CA ASP A 18 -7.36 7.96 2.37
C ASP A 18 -8.10 7.04 1.38
N ILE A 19 -7.73 5.77 1.38
CA ILE A 19 -8.35 4.75 0.53
C ILE A 19 -9.05 3.72 1.39
N TYR A 20 -10.32 3.51 1.08
CA TYR A 20 -11.15 2.50 1.72
C TYR A 20 -11.55 1.44 0.70
N MET A 21 -11.63 0.20 1.14
CA MET A 21 -12.10 -0.91 0.32
C MET A 21 -13.17 -1.74 1.05
N LYS A 22 -13.97 -2.47 0.26
CA LYS A 22 -14.87 -3.48 0.80
C LYS A 22 -14.04 -4.51 1.57
N VAL A 23 -14.58 -5.01 2.68
CA VAL A 23 -13.88 -5.99 3.51
C VAL A 23 -13.63 -7.28 2.68
N PRO A 24 -12.37 -7.64 2.38
CA PRO A 24 -12.01 -8.85 1.62
C PRO A 24 -12.57 -10.11 2.25
N GLY A 25 -12.94 -11.12 1.45
CA GLY A 25 -13.34 -12.42 1.99
C GLY A 25 -12.30 -13.02 2.95
N GLY A 26 -12.74 -13.70 4.00
CA GLY A 26 -11.85 -14.32 5.00
C GLY A 26 -11.43 -13.40 6.16
N ILE A 27 -11.75 -12.09 6.13
CA ILE A 27 -11.52 -11.19 7.27
C ILE A 27 -12.75 -11.17 8.19
N SER A 28 -12.56 -11.44 9.48
CA SER A 28 -13.63 -11.34 10.49
C SER A 28 -14.06 -9.90 10.69
N VAL A 29 -15.37 -9.66 10.78
CA VAL A 29 -15.95 -8.37 11.13
C VAL A 29 -16.46 -8.41 12.57
N PRO A 30 -16.52 -7.28 13.30
CA PRO A 30 -16.80 -7.25 14.74
C PRO A 30 -18.16 -7.81 15.17
N SER A 31 -19.12 -7.98 14.25
CA SER A 31 -20.46 -8.48 14.59
C SER A 31 -20.92 -9.52 13.58
N ASN A 32 -21.29 -10.69 14.11
CA ASN A 32 -21.81 -11.83 13.34
C ASN A 32 -23.20 -11.54 12.74
N ASN A 33 -23.92 -10.56 13.29
CA ASN A 33 -25.28 -10.18 12.87
C ASN A 33 -25.32 -8.92 11.99
N ALA A 34 -24.22 -8.18 11.90
CA ALA A 34 -24.14 -7.01 11.05
C ALA A 34 -23.82 -7.41 9.61
N LYS A 35 -24.54 -6.85 8.64
CA LYS A 35 -24.25 -7.09 7.23
C LYS A 35 -22.84 -6.60 6.94
N ARG A 36 -21.96 -7.48 6.44
CA ARG A 36 -20.55 -7.17 6.09
C ARG A 36 -20.38 -5.90 5.26
N ASN A 37 -21.38 -5.55 4.46
CA ASN A 37 -21.38 -4.39 3.56
C ASN A 37 -21.41 -3.03 4.28
N ILE A 38 -21.68 -2.97 5.59
CA ILE A 38 -21.62 -1.72 6.37
C ILE A 38 -20.19 -1.37 6.83
N TYR A 39 -19.27 -2.33 6.75
CA TYR A 39 -17.87 -2.13 7.14
C TYR A 39 -17.01 -1.86 5.90
N CYS A 40 -15.97 -1.07 6.10
CA CYS A 40 -14.89 -0.91 5.14
C CYS A 40 -13.54 -1.05 5.83
N VAL A 41 -12.50 -1.36 5.06
CA VAL A 41 -11.11 -1.39 5.53
C VAL A 41 -10.41 -0.16 4.99
N LYS A 42 -9.78 0.61 5.88
CA LYS A 42 -8.85 1.67 5.50
C LYS A 42 -7.49 1.05 5.17
N LEU A 43 -6.95 1.38 4.00
CA LEU A 43 -5.58 1.01 3.66
C LEU A 43 -4.60 1.95 4.38
N ASN A 44 -3.62 1.38 5.07
CA ASN A 44 -2.55 2.15 5.72
C ASN A 44 -1.30 2.29 4.83
N LYS A 45 -1.20 1.43 3.81
CA LYS A 45 -0.10 1.37 2.85
C LYS A 45 -0.66 1.07 1.47
N SER A 46 0.13 1.38 0.44
CA SER A 46 -0.18 1.00 -0.92
C SER A 46 -0.27 -0.52 -1.05
N LEU A 47 -1.17 -0.98 -1.93
CA LEU A 47 -1.44 -2.39 -2.19
C LEU A 47 -1.25 -2.68 -3.67
N TYR A 48 -0.95 -3.94 -4.01
CA TYR A 48 -0.98 -4.38 -5.39
C TYR A 48 -2.35 -4.11 -6.04
N GLY A 49 -2.33 -3.66 -7.30
CA GLY A 49 -3.55 -3.37 -8.06
C GLY A 49 -4.11 -1.96 -7.89
N LEU A 50 -3.59 -1.13 -6.98
CA LEU A 50 -3.91 0.30 -7.01
C LEU A 50 -3.15 0.97 -8.17
N LYS A 51 -3.84 1.85 -8.91
CA LYS A 51 -3.26 2.56 -10.05
C LYS A 51 -2.02 3.37 -9.65
N GLN A 52 -1.99 3.90 -8.44
CA GLN A 52 -0.90 4.74 -7.92
C GLN A 52 0.23 3.98 -7.21
N SER A 53 0.17 2.65 -7.09
CA SER A 53 1.17 1.90 -6.30
C SER A 53 2.60 2.05 -6.78
N GLY A 54 2.81 2.07 -8.10
CA GLY A 54 4.13 2.31 -8.68
C GLY A 54 4.69 3.68 -8.30
N ARG A 55 3.85 4.72 -8.31
CA ARG A 55 4.25 6.09 -7.91
C ARG A 55 4.56 6.17 -6.42
N MET A 56 3.74 5.54 -5.58
CA MET A 56 3.94 5.54 -4.13
C MET A 56 5.24 4.83 -3.75
N TRP A 57 5.57 3.73 -4.42
CA TRP A 57 6.86 3.06 -4.25
C TRP A 57 8.02 3.91 -4.74
N TYR A 58 7.91 4.51 -5.93
CA TYR A 58 8.95 5.39 -6.47
C TYR A 58 9.28 6.54 -5.52
N ASN A 59 8.26 7.22 -5.00
CA ASN A 59 8.45 8.32 -4.04
C ASN A 59 9.20 7.83 -2.79
N ARG A 60 8.76 6.70 -2.22
CA ARG A 60 9.38 6.12 -1.03
C ARG A 60 10.85 5.75 -1.26
N LEU A 61 11.14 5.11 -2.39
CA LEU A 61 12.50 4.71 -2.75
C LEU A 61 13.38 5.93 -3.02
N SER A 62 12.86 6.91 -3.77
CA SER A 62 13.58 8.14 -4.09
C SER A 62 13.95 8.93 -2.83
N GLU A 63 12.99 9.14 -1.92
CA GLU A 63 13.24 9.77 -0.61
C GLU A 63 14.34 9.05 0.17
N PHE A 64 14.28 7.71 0.22
CA PHE A 64 15.27 6.91 0.93
C PHE A 64 16.67 7.07 0.31
N LEU A 65 16.77 6.99 -1.02
CA LEU A 65 18.05 7.09 -1.72
C LEU A 65 18.65 8.50 -1.61
N LEU A 66 17.83 9.56 -1.71
CA LEU A 66 18.25 10.94 -1.46
C LEU A 66 18.78 11.10 -0.03
N GLN A 67 18.06 10.56 0.96
CA GLN A 67 18.50 10.59 2.37
C GLN A 67 19.86 9.89 2.57
N LYS A 68 20.11 8.82 1.80
CA LYS A 68 21.39 8.09 1.81
C LYS A 68 22.46 8.69 0.90
N ARG A 69 22.18 9.80 0.21
CA ARG A 69 23.05 10.44 -0.80
C ARG A 69 23.45 9.50 -1.94
N LEU A 70 22.57 8.57 -2.28
CA LEU A 70 22.71 7.62 -3.38
C LEU A 70 22.03 8.10 -4.67
N LEU A 71 21.22 9.15 -4.57
CA LEU A 71 20.72 9.94 -5.70
C LEU A 71 21.33 11.35 -5.58
N GLN A 72 21.83 11.87 -6.70
CA GLN A 72 22.37 13.23 -6.83
C GLN A 72 21.32 14.17 -7.40
#